data_AF-A0A959Y4K1-F1
#
_entry.id   AF-A0A959Y4K1-F1
#
_cell.length_a   1.000
_cell.length_b   1.000
_cell.length_c   1.000
_cell.angle_alpha   90.00
_cell.angle_beta   90.00
_cell.angle_gamma   90.00
#
_symmetry.space_group_name_H-M   'P 1'
#
loop_
_entity.id
_entity.type
_entity.pdbx_description
1 polymer ?
#
loop_
_entity_poly.entity_id
_entity_poly.type
_entity_poly.pdbx_seq_one_letter_code
_entity_poly.pdbx_strand_id
1 'polypeptide(L)'
;MPAAAPRLWQALLPLVLLILLLVANLQVFGDGSLGGPNQFALLAGAAVALVVGAANGERFSELIDHVVRSIATAVPGILILLLIGSLTGAW
;
A
#
# COMPACT_ATOMS: atom_id res chain seq x y z
N MET A 1 6.78 -15.30 -20.57
CA MET A 1 5.77 -16.32 -20.24
C MET A 1 4.53 -15.56 -19.76
N PRO A 2 3.31 -15.94 -20.14
CA PRO A 2 2.12 -15.20 -19.71
C PRO A 2 2.00 -15.25 -18.18
N ALA A 3 1.80 -14.09 -17.55
CA ALA A 3 1.57 -14.02 -16.11
C ALA A 3 0.34 -14.87 -15.76
N ALA A 4 0.50 -15.78 -14.81
CA ALA A 4 -0.64 -16.54 -14.31
C ALA A 4 -1.46 -15.60 -13.42
N ALA A 5 -2.77 -15.52 -13.65
CA ALA A 5 -3.64 -14.74 -12.80
C ALA A 5 -3.46 -15.19 -11.33
N PRO A 6 -3.06 -14.28 -10.42
CA PRO A 6 -2.80 -14.66 -9.05
C PRO A 6 -4.08 -15.23 -8.45
N ARG A 7 -3.94 -16.36 -7.75
CA ARG A 7 -5.08 -16.95 -7.04
C ARG A 7 -5.51 -15.99 -5.93
N LEU A 8 -6.80 -15.90 -5.65
CA LEU A 8 -7.34 -15.00 -4.61
C LEU A 8 -6.58 -15.11 -3.28
N TRP A 9 -6.21 -16.33 -2.87
CA TRP A 9 -5.42 -16.56 -1.67
C TRP A 9 -4.05 -15.86 -1.67
N GLN A 10 -3.36 -15.83 -2.81
CA GLN A 10 -2.06 -15.17 -2.93
C GLN A 10 -2.19 -13.65 -2.80
N ALA A 11 -3.27 -13.08 -3.35
CA ALA A 11 -3.56 -11.64 -3.21
C ALA A 11 -3.92 -11.25 -1.77
N LEU A 12 -4.55 -12.17 -1.01
CA LEU A 12 -4.89 -11.95 0.40
C LEU A 12 -3.66 -12.00 1.32
N LEU A 13 -2.61 -12.74 0.97
CA LEU A 13 -1.42 -12.91 1.80
C LEU A 13 -0.78 -11.57 2.25
N PRO A 14 -0.37 -10.65 1.35
CA PRO A 14 0.20 -9.36 1.77
C PRO A 14 -0.81 -8.48 2.52
N LEU A 15 -2.11 -8.58 2.21
CA LEU A 15 -3.16 -7.82 2.87
C LEU A 15 -3.33 -8.25 4.33
N VAL A 16 -3.47 -9.55 4.58
CA VAL A 16 -3.63 -10.10 5.93
C VAL A 16 -2.38 -9.81 6.76
N LEU A 17 -1.19 -10.01 6.19
CA LEU A 17 0.07 -9.66 6.87
C LEU A 17 0.10 -8.18 7.27
N LEU A 18 -0.24 -7.27 6.34
CA LEU A 18 -0.24 -5.85 6.61
C LEU A 18 -1.21 -5.46 7.74
N ILE A 19 -2.43 -6.01 7.71
CA ILE A 19 -3.43 -5.76 8.76
C ILE A 19 -2.92 -6.22 10.13
N LEU A 20 -2.34 -7.42 10.20
CA LEU A 20 -1.78 -7.95 11.45
C LEU A 20 -0.63 -7.08 11.97
N LEU A 21 0.27 -6.61 11.09
CA LEU A 21 1.35 -5.71 11.46
C LEU A 21 0.85 -4.35 11.96
N LEU A 22 -0.19 -3.79 11.34
CA LEU A 22 -0.78 -2.52 11.79
C LEU A 22 -1.46 -2.65 13.14
N VAL A 23 -2.21 -3.74 13.36
CA VAL A 23 -2.84 -4.02 14.66
C VAL A 23 -1.77 -4.21 15.74
N ALA A 24 -0.72 -4.98 15.46
CA ALA A 24 0.40 -5.17 16.38
C ALA A 24 1.11 -3.85 16.68
N ASN A 25 1.34 -3.00 15.68
CA ASN A 25 1.94 -1.68 15.87
C ASN A 25 1.11 -0.80 16.81
N LEU A 26 -0.22 -0.78 16.66
CA LEU A 26 -1.09 -0.03 17.56
C LEU A 26 -1.06 -0.57 18.99
N GLN A 27 -1.00 -1.88 19.16
CA GLN A 27 -0.91 -2.49 20.49
C GLN A 27 0.42 -2.19 21.20
N VAL A 28 1.53 -2.13 20.45
CA VAL A 28 2.87 -1.93 21.02
C VAL A 28 3.21 -0.45 21.19
N PHE A 29 2.92 0.37 20.17
CA PHE A 29 3.38 1.77 20.10
C PHE A 29 2.27 2.79 20.35
N GLY A 30 0.99 2.39 20.36
CA GLY A 30 -0.14 3.31 20.51
C GLY A 30 -0.05 4.48 19.55
N ASP A 31 -0.15 5.70 20.07
CA ASP A 31 -0.04 6.95 19.29
C ASP A 31 1.33 7.15 18.64
N GLY A 32 2.38 6.48 19.15
CA GLY A 32 3.71 6.47 18.56
C GLY A 32 3.82 5.66 17.26
N SER A 33 2.79 4.89 16.87
CA SER A 33 2.83 4.06 15.65
C SER A 33 2.97 4.88 14.37
N LEU A 34 2.55 6.15 14.40
CA LEU A 34 2.58 7.08 13.27
C LEU A 34 4.00 7.61 12.97
N GLY A 35 4.92 7.53 13.93
CA GLY A 35 6.26 8.12 13.83
C GLY A 35 7.33 7.25 13.15
N GLY A 36 6.97 6.10 12.58
CA GLY A 36 7.96 5.15 12.06
C GLY A 36 7.39 3.74 11.82
N PRO A 37 6.83 3.09 12.86
CA PRO A 37 6.42 1.69 12.80
C PRO A 37 5.47 1.37 11.66
N ASN A 38 4.49 2.25 11.39
CA ASN A 38 3.54 2.03 10.30
C ASN A 38 4.21 2.09 8.91
N GLN A 39 5.23 2.93 8.70
CA GLN A 39 5.95 2.94 7.43
C GLN A 39 6.74 1.65 7.21
N PHE A 40 7.37 1.11 8.27
CA PHE A 40 8.03 -0.20 8.19
C PHE A 40 7.04 -1.34 7.90
N ALA A 41 5.85 -1.32 8.52
CA ALA A 41 4.80 -2.31 8.25
C ALA A 41 4.33 -2.26 6.79
N LEU A 42 4.13 -1.05 6.24
CA LEU A 42 3.78 -0.85 4.84
C LEU A 42 4.86 -1.38 3.89
N LEU A 43 6.14 -1.12 4.18
CA LEU A 43 7.27 -1.64 3.41
C LEU A 43 7.34 -3.16 3.46
N ALA A 44 7.10 -3.78 4.62
CA ALA A 44 7.05 -5.23 4.77
C ALA A 44 5.90 -5.85 3.94
N GLY A 45 4.70 -5.26 4.01
CA GLY A 45 3.56 -5.68 3.20
C GLY A 45 3.83 -5.55 1.69
N ALA A 46 4.45 -4.45 1.27
CA ALA A 46 4.85 -4.22 -0.12
C ALA A 46 5.92 -5.23 -0.59
N ALA A 47 6.89 -5.57 0.26
CA ALA A 47 7.90 -6.58 -0.05
C ALA A 47 7.27 -7.96 -0.28
N VAL A 48 6.31 -8.36 0.56
CA VAL A 48 5.59 -9.61 0.37
C VAL A 48 4.72 -9.59 -0.90
N ALA A 49 4.03 -8.48 -1.17
CA ALA A 49 3.28 -8.31 -2.41
C ALA A 49 4.18 -8.42 -3.66
N LEU A 50 5.38 -7.84 -3.60
CA LEU A 50 6.37 -7.92 -4.67
C LEU A 50 6.83 -9.36 -4.91
N VAL A 51 7.14 -10.11 -3.85
CA VAL A 51 7.51 -11.52 -3.93
C VAL A 51 6.38 -12.36 -4.53
N VAL A 52 5.14 -12.12 -4.12
CA VAL A 52 3.96 -12.81 -4.67
C VAL A 52 3.79 -12.49 -6.16
N GLY A 53 3.94 -11.23 -6.56
CA GLY A 53 3.88 -10.81 -7.96
C GLY A 53 4.96 -11.49 -8.82
N ALA A 54 6.21 -11.44 -8.34
CA ALA A 54 7.34 -12.09 -9.01
C ALA A 54 7.15 -13.61 -9.12
N ALA A 55 6.63 -14.26 -8.08
CA ALA A 55 6.34 -15.69 -8.09
C ALA A 55 5.23 -16.10 -9.09
N ASN A 56 4.36 -15.16 -9.49
CA ASN A 56 3.33 -15.38 -10.51
C ASN A 56 3.80 -15.01 -11.92
N GLY A 57 5.07 -14.62 -12.08
CA GLY A 57 5.69 -14.33 -13.38
C GLY A 57 5.54 -12.89 -13.86
N GLU A 58 5.04 -11.98 -13.01
CA GLU A 58 4.99 -10.55 -13.31
C GLU A 58 6.41 -9.97 -13.34
N ARG A 59 6.72 -9.14 -14.34
CA ARG A 59 8.01 -8.44 -14.37
C ARG A 59 8.00 -7.31 -13.34
N PHE A 60 9.16 -7.06 -12.73
CA PHE A 60 9.33 -5.93 -11.80
C PHE A 60 8.88 -4.60 -12.40
N SER A 61 9.17 -4.34 -13.68
CA SER A 61 8.70 -3.13 -14.37
C SER A 61 7.16 -3.02 -14.40
N GLU A 62 6.47 -4.14 -14.63
CA GLU A 62 5.00 -4.18 -14.70
C GLU A 62 4.41 -3.95 -13.30
N LEU A 63 4.99 -4.57 -12.27
CA LEU A 63 4.62 -4.33 -10.87
C LEU A 63 4.74 -2.83 -10.49
N ILE A 64 5.81 -2.16 -10.90
CA ILE A 64 5.97 -0.72 -10.67
C ILE A 64 4.95 0.11 -11.46
N ASP A 65 4.68 -0.23 -12.72
CA ASP A 65 3.64 0.43 -13.52
C ASP A 65 2.26 0.33 -12.86
N HIS A 66 1.93 -0.82 -12.27
CA HIS A 66 0.70 -1.02 -11.50
C HIS A 66 0.65 -0.14 -10.25
N VAL A 67 1.76 -0.01 -9.51
CA VAL A 67 1.85 0.88 -8.34
C VAL A 67 1.63 2.34 -8.75
N VAL A 68 2.32 2.80 -9.79
CA VAL A 68 2.18 4.17 -10.30
C VAL A 68 0.74 4.44 -10.73
N ARG A 69 0.11 3.49 -11.42
CA ARG A 69 -1.30 3.61 -11.83
C ARG A 69 -2.23 3.68 -10.62
N SER A 70 -1.98 2.87 -9.59
CA SER A 70 -2.75 2.91 -8.34
C SER A 70 -2.67 4.28 -7.67
N ILE A 71 -1.46 4.84 -7.55
CA ILE A 71 -1.25 6.19 -6.98
C ILE A 71 -1.97 7.23 -7.84
N ALA A 72 -1.82 7.17 -9.17
CA ALA A 72 -2.44 8.10 -10.10
C ALA A 72 -3.98 8.15 -9.95
N THR A 73 -4.63 7.02 -9.64
CA THR A 73 -6.08 7.00 -9.40
C THR A 73 -6.51 7.74 -8.14
N ALA A 74 -5.62 7.87 -7.14
CA ALA A 74 -5.88 8.60 -5.90
C ALA A 74 -5.60 10.12 -6.01
N VAL A 75 -4.76 10.54 -6.96
CA VAL A 75 -4.34 11.94 -7.12
C VAL A 75 -5.52 12.92 -7.24
N PRO A 76 -6.57 12.68 -8.05
CA PRO A 76 -7.71 13.61 -8.12
C PRO A 76 -8.38 13.83 -6.76
N GLY A 77 -8.53 12.78 -5.95
CA GLY A 77 -9.09 12.89 -4.59
C GLY A 77 -8.19 13.71 -3.67
N ILE A 78 -6.87 13.49 -3.73
CA ILE A 78 -5.88 14.28 -2.98
C ILE A 78 -5.97 15.77 -3.35
N LEU A 79 -6.11 16.08 -4.65
CA LEU A 79 -6.22 17.46 -5.14
C LEU A 79 -7.52 18.13 -4.66
N ILE A 80 -8.66 17.43 -4.67
CA ILE A 80 -9.93 17.96 -4.14
C ILE A 80 -9.79 18.27 -2.65
N LEU A 81 -9.26 17.33 -1.86
CA LEU A 81 -9.04 17.52 -0.42
C LEU A 81 -8.08 18.67 -0.13
N LEU A 82 -7.02 18.82 -0.93
CA LEU A 82 -6.07 19.91 -0.82
C LEU A 82 -6.71 21.27 -1.10
N LEU A 83 -7.51 21.38 -2.18
CA LEU A 83 -8.19 22.62 -2.56
C LEU A 83 -9.23 23.04 -1.51
N ILE A 84 -10.02 22.10 -1.00
CA ILE A 84 -11.01 22.38 0.06
C ILE A 84 -10.31 22.80 1.36
N GLY A 85 -9.22 22.11 1.75
CA GLY A 85 -8.42 22.47 2.92
C GLY A 85 -7.76 23.85 2.79
N SER A 86 -7.21 24.16 1.62
CA SER A 86 -6.65 25.48 1.32
C SER A 86 -7.69 26.59 1.39
N LEU A 87 -8.90 26.36 0.90
CA LEU A 87 -9.97 27.36 0.88
C LEU A 87 -10.52 27.62 2.30
N THR A 88 -10.66 26.56 3.10
CA THR A 88 -11.15 26.65 4.49
C THR A 88 -10.13 27.27 5.44
N GLY A 89 -8.83 27.08 5.21
CA GLY A 89 -7.77 27.70 6.02
C GLY A 89 -7.44 29.15 5.66
N ALA A 90 -8.00 29.69 4.57
CA ALA A 90 -7.77 31.07 4.11
C ALA A 90 -8.74 32.11 4.71
N TRP A 91 -9.71 31.67 5.53
CA TRP A 91 -10.65 32.48 6.32
C TRP A 91 -10.45 32.19 7.81
#